data_AF-A0A0C9X5B2-F1
#
_entry.id   AF-A0A0C9X5B2-F1
#
_cell.length_a   1.000
_cell.length_b   1.000
_cell.length_c   1.000
_cell.angle_alpha   90.00
_cell.angle_beta   90.00
_cell.angle_gamma   90.00
#
_symmetry.space_group_name_H-M   'P 1'
#
loop_
_entity.id
_entity.type
_entity.pdbx_description
1 polymer ?
#
loop_
_entity_poly.entity_id
_entity_poly.type
_entity_poly.pdbx_seq_one_letter_code
_entity_poly.pdbx_strand_id
1 'polypeptide(L)'
;MADWTYEKNGCVYPLDGDGLLKGFSHYMRSISAGWIIAQKVVMIEGIRRLVDVGRWIIRTSELTIPRAARESQAEHLIQAMANVCRFRIIHEGDGCTWASDGSMKPASASIEEEKVVLGAATGPSTLVLKIPGRNVSILHGEQIGLIIALMLAGQSSSDAQFCSPIIRILLGLSKTVPRLRNMNGCTYYRWILSLIDRMDTSVKYTCAHTEEDTMEARMNRDADFYASHSHEFKSMVPQSPVPTFHMNDYTFYRDRDGWIESNIGDFINVSMASETSTKLGIGNKYRMSTWAHDESSQPDFPYLRAISAHSAAVQLYARSGQLPTADILVERGKLSSNRCRLGCDEVEDMHHIFVYCEVYEEWRAEAGASVVEWTKEKLNTLEVEEVIANNLLNSAKSLFTDDPLVWPLQKMFFCLGQLPKIDPLINMGGVESGEIYR
;
A
#
# COMPACT_ATOMS: atom_id res chain seq x y z
N MET A 1 -9.76 -1.95 -27.73
CA MET A 1 -9.07 -3.22 -27.45
C MET A 1 -8.81 -3.86 -28.80
N ALA A 2 -7.56 -4.16 -29.13
CA ALA A 2 -7.04 -4.10 -30.50
C ALA A 2 -7.36 -5.33 -31.40
N ASP A 3 -7.56 -5.07 -32.69
CA ASP A 3 -7.92 -6.00 -33.79
C ASP A 3 -7.07 -7.27 -33.91
N TRP A 4 -5.81 -7.21 -33.45
CA TRP A 4 -4.88 -8.34 -33.58
C TRP A 4 -5.32 -9.59 -32.81
N THR A 5 -6.16 -9.42 -31.78
CA THR A 5 -6.67 -10.53 -30.94
C THR A 5 -7.54 -11.49 -31.75
N TYR A 6 -8.30 -10.97 -32.71
CA TYR A 6 -9.19 -11.77 -33.56
C TYR A 6 -8.43 -12.44 -34.70
N GLU A 7 -7.55 -11.68 -35.37
CA GLU A 7 -6.77 -12.13 -36.53
C GLU A 7 -5.72 -13.20 -36.18
N LYS A 8 -5.03 -13.03 -35.03
CA LYS A 8 -3.86 -13.87 -34.68
C LYS A 8 -4.16 -14.99 -33.70
N ASN A 9 -5.31 -14.97 -33.04
CA ASN A 9 -5.69 -15.99 -32.06
C ASN A 9 -6.82 -16.92 -32.51
N GLY A 10 -7.31 -16.79 -33.75
CA GLY A 10 -8.37 -17.64 -34.29
C GLY A 10 -9.67 -17.53 -33.50
N CYS A 11 -10.06 -16.30 -33.11
CA CYS A 11 -11.25 -15.99 -32.31
C CYS A 11 -11.27 -16.55 -30.88
N VAL A 12 -10.16 -17.08 -30.37
CA VAL A 12 -10.04 -17.53 -28.96
C VAL A 12 -9.65 -16.34 -28.09
N TYR A 13 -10.20 -16.23 -26.88
CA TYR A 13 -9.84 -15.13 -26.00
C TYR A 13 -8.47 -15.42 -25.35
N PRO A 14 -7.46 -14.54 -25.45
CA PRO A 14 -6.09 -14.91 -25.07
C PRO A 14 -5.86 -15.21 -23.59
N LEU A 15 -6.83 -14.89 -22.73
CA LEU A 15 -6.81 -15.17 -21.30
C LEU A 15 -7.82 -16.27 -20.91
N ASP A 16 -8.49 -16.90 -21.87
CA ASP A 16 -9.24 -18.14 -21.62
C ASP A 16 -8.29 -19.35 -21.58
N GLY A 17 -8.77 -20.49 -21.09
CA GLY A 17 -7.95 -21.68 -20.91
C GLY A 17 -7.20 -22.10 -22.17
N ASP A 18 -7.84 -22.03 -23.34
CA ASP A 18 -7.22 -22.41 -24.61
C ASP A 18 -6.27 -21.33 -25.14
N GLY A 19 -6.55 -20.05 -24.86
CA GLY A 19 -5.73 -18.90 -25.20
C GLY A 19 -4.47 -18.79 -24.34
N LEU A 20 -4.51 -19.20 -23.08
CA LEU A 20 -3.36 -19.23 -22.18
C LEU A 20 -2.35 -20.32 -22.54
N LEU A 21 -2.80 -21.41 -23.17
CA LEU A 21 -1.95 -22.50 -23.64
C LEU A 21 -1.26 -22.19 -24.98
N LYS A 22 -1.74 -21.19 -25.71
CA LYS A 22 -1.12 -20.76 -26.97
C LYS A 22 0.10 -19.89 -26.68
N GLY A 23 1.25 -20.31 -27.21
CA GLY A 23 2.47 -19.50 -27.15
C GLY A 23 2.46 -18.40 -28.21
N PHE A 24 2.65 -17.14 -27.83
CA PHE A 24 2.73 -16.01 -28.78
C PHE A 24 4.16 -15.51 -29.04
N SER A 25 5.16 -16.31 -28.65
CA SER A 25 6.59 -15.94 -28.75
C SER A 25 7.00 -15.60 -30.20
N HIS A 26 6.43 -16.30 -31.19
CA HIS A 26 6.73 -16.08 -32.60
C HIS A 26 6.12 -14.78 -33.17
N TYR A 27 5.24 -14.11 -32.42
CA TYR A 27 4.64 -12.84 -32.82
C TYR A 27 5.33 -11.61 -32.21
N MET A 28 6.52 -11.73 -31.62
CA MET A 28 7.26 -10.62 -30.97
C MET A 28 7.44 -9.35 -31.82
N ARG A 29 7.41 -9.46 -33.16
CA ARG A 29 7.47 -8.30 -34.07
C ARG A 29 6.13 -7.59 -34.28
N SER A 30 5.04 -8.17 -33.82
CA SER A 30 3.68 -7.81 -34.21
C SER A 30 2.67 -7.75 -33.04
N ILE A 31 3.10 -8.20 -31.85
CA ILE A 31 2.43 -8.05 -30.57
C ILE A 31 3.49 -7.48 -29.61
N SER A 32 3.11 -6.54 -28.74
CA SER A 32 4.03 -5.94 -27.77
C SER A 32 4.71 -7.01 -26.92
N ALA A 33 6.04 -6.93 -26.79
CA ALA A 33 6.82 -7.84 -25.95
C ALA A 33 6.33 -7.86 -24.51
N GLY A 34 5.89 -6.70 -23.97
CA GLY A 34 5.31 -6.63 -22.62
C GLY A 34 4.05 -7.48 -22.46
N TRP A 35 3.24 -7.61 -23.52
CA TRP A 35 2.05 -8.45 -23.51
C TRP A 35 2.41 -9.94 -23.57
N ILE A 36 3.37 -10.32 -24.41
CA ILE A 36 3.86 -11.72 -24.51
C ILE A 36 4.51 -12.16 -23.19
N ILE A 37 5.25 -11.26 -22.54
CA ILE A 37 5.85 -11.50 -21.23
C ILE A 37 4.75 -11.64 -20.17
N ALA A 38 3.76 -10.75 -20.14
CA ALA A 38 2.65 -10.83 -19.19
C ALA A 38 1.87 -12.15 -19.33
N GLN A 39 1.55 -12.58 -20.55
CA GLN A 39 0.86 -13.84 -20.80
C GLN A 39 1.70 -15.06 -20.39
N LYS A 40 3.01 -15.06 -20.64
CA LYS A 40 3.93 -16.11 -20.16
C LYS A 40 4.05 -16.15 -18.64
N VAL A 41 4.09 -14.98 -17.99
CA VAL A 41 4.08 -14.90 -16.53
C VAL A 41 2.77 -15.46 -15.99
N VAL A 42 1.62 -15.16 -16.61
CA VAL A 42 0.33 -15.76 -16.24
C VAL A 42 0.31 -17.28 -16.49
N MET A 43 0.94 -17.78 -17.55
CA MET A 43 1.03 -19.22 -17.85
C MET A 43 1.94 -19.98 -16.85
N ILE A 44 3.08 -19.39 -16.49
CA ILE A 44 4.07 -19.98 -15.56
C ILE A 44 3.56 -19.92 -14.10
N GLU A 45 2.96 -18.79 -13.72
CA GLU A 45 2.53 -18.54 -12.34
C GLU A 45 1.08 -18.99 -12.08
N GLY A 46 0.23 -19.04 -13.12
CA GLY A 46 -1.17 -19.42 -13.04
C GLY A 46 -1.40 -20.90 -12.74
N ILE A 47 -0.58 -21.80 -13.29
CA ILE A 47 -0.70 -23.25 -13.02
C ILE A 47 -0.25 -23.58 -11.58
N ARG A 48 0.72 -22.84 -11.05
CA ARG A 48 1.23 -23.05 -9.68
C ARG A 48 0.35 -22.41 -8.61
N ARG A 49 -0.40 -21.35 -8.95
CA ARG A 49 -1.34 -20.67 -8.03
C ARG A 49 -2.79 -21.17 -8.11
N LEU A 50 -3.21 -21.89 -9.15
CA LEU A 50 -4.58 -22.42 -9.24
C LEU A 50 -4.92 -23.42 -8.11
N VAL A 51 -3.91 -24.07 -7.51
CA VAL A 51 -4.10 -24.90 -6.30
C VAL A 51 -4.36 -24.03 -5.04
N ASP A 52 -3.85 -22.81 -5.00
CA ASP A 52 -4.11 -21.85 -3.91
C ASP A 52 -5.35 -20.97 -4.16
N VAL A 53 -5.78 -20.74 -5.41
CA VAL A 53 -7.06 -20.07 -5.74
C VAL A 53 -8.26 -20.87 -5.23
N GLY A 54 -8.11 -22.19 -5.02
CA GLY A 54 -9.09 -23.01 -4.32
C GLY A 54 -9.40 -22.57 -2.88
N ARG A 55 -8.54 -21.75 -2.24
CA ARG A 55 -8.83 -21.10 -0.94
C ARG A 55 -9.56 -19.76 -1.05
N TRP A 56 -9.61 -19.15 -2.23
CA TRP A 56 -10.25 -17.85 -2.46
C TRP A 56 -11.74 -17.95 -2.79
N ILE A 57 -12.26 -19.17 -2.91
CA ILE A 57 -13.65 -19.44 -3.28
C ILE A 57 -14.34 -20.11 -2.09
N ILE A 58 -15.20 -19.32 -1.42
CA ILE A 58 -16.28 -19.70 -0.50
C ILE A 58 -15.84 -20.03 0.94
N ARG A 59 -15.94 -19.03 1.83
CA ARG A 59 -16.07 -19.22 3.28
C ARG A 59 -17.33 -18.63 3.90
N THR A 60 -18.17 -17.94 3.14
CA THR A 60 -19.45 -17.45 3.65
C THR A 60 -20.56 -18.46 3.28
N SER A 61 -20.97 -19.27 4.26
CA SER A 61 -22.17 -20.12 4.16
C SER A 61 -23.40 -19.34 3.72
N GLU A 62 -23.42 -18.02 3.94
CA GLU A 62 -24.42 -17.08 3.43
C GLU A 62 -24.60 -17.14 1.91
N LEU A 63 -23.56 -17.39 1.10
CA LEU A 63 -23.71 -17.44 -0.36
C LEU A 63 -24.49 -18.66 -0.86
N THR A 64 -24.70 -19.66 -0.01
CA THR A 64 -25.58 -20.80 -0.30
C THR A 64 -27.06 -20.42 -0.19
N ILE A 65 -27.37 -19.28 0.43
CA ILE A 65 -28.73 -18.76 0.58
C ILE A 65 -29.13 -17.98 -0.68
N PRO A 66 -30.36 -18.16 -1.21
CA PRO A 66 -30.84 -17.41 -2.36
C PRO A 66 -30.73 -15.88 -2.18
N ARG A 67 -30.44 -15.16 -3.28
CA ARG A 67 -30.27 -13.69 -3.26
C ARG A 67 -31.42 -12.96 -2.56
N ALA A 68 -32.66 -13.30 -2.92
CA ALA A 68 -33.85 -12.69 -2.32
C ALA A 68 -33.96 -12.92 -0.81
N ALA A 69 -33.56 -14.09 -0.31
CA ALA A 69 -33.58 -14.38 1.12
C ALA A 69 -32.49 -13.60 1.86
N ARG A 70 -31.29 -13.43 1.27
CA ARG A 70 -30.23 -12.58 1.82
C ARG A 70 -30.63 -11.11 1.86
N GLU A 71 -31.28 -10.62 0.81
CA GLU A 71 -31.81 -9.25 0.76
C GLU A 71 -32.84 -9.02 1.88
N SER A 72 -33.84 -9.89 2.00
CA SER A 72 -34.84 -9.80 3.08
C SER A 72 -34.21 -9.88 4.48
N GLN A 73 -33.21 -10.74 4.69
CA GLN A 73 -32.48 -10.83 5.96
C GLN A 73 -31.72 -9.54 6.28
N ALA A 74 -31.05 -8.95 5.29
CA ALA A 74 -30.33 -7.69 5.44
C ALA A 74 -31.26 -6.53 5.81
N GLU A 75 -32.42 -6.44 5.14
CA GLU A 75 -33.42 -5.41 5.42
C GLU A 75 -34.03 -5.57 6.82
N HIS A 76 -34.44 -6.77 7.20
CA HIS A 76 -34.92 -7.05 8.55
C HIS A 76 -33.87 -6.76 9.62
N LEU A 77 -32.59 -7.01 9.34
CA LEU A 77 -31.52 -6.73 10.28
C LEU A 77 -31.40 -5.23 10.54
N ILE A 78 -31.42 -4.39 9.50
CA ILE A 78 -31.35 -2.93 9.64
C ILE A 78 -32.55 -2.42 10.45
N GLN A 79 -33.75 -2.90 10.14
CA GLN A 79 -34.97 -2.52 10.87
C GLN A 79 -34.92 -2.94 12.34
N ALA A 80 -34.46 -4.16 12.62
CA ALA A 80 -34.28 -4.64 13.99
C ALA A 80 -33.24 -3.82 14.76
N MET A 81 -32.12 -3.48 14.11
CA MET A 81 -31.07 -2.66 14.70
C MET A 81 -31.54 -1.26 15.06
N ALA A 82 -32.36 -0.61 14.22
CA ALA A 82 -32.94 0.70 14.54
C ALA A 82 -33.75 0.67 15.85
N ASN A 83 -34.50 -0.40 16.09
CA ASN A 83 -35.30 -0.57 17.31
C ASN A 83 -34.46 -0.83 18.57
N VAL A 84 -33.27 -1.42 18.42
CA VAL A 84 -32.39 -1.83 19.52
C VAL A 84 -31.37 -0.75 19.87
N CYS A 85 -30.72 -0.14 18.87
CA CYS A 85 -29.60 0.78 19.09
C CYS A 85 -29.99 2.16 19.63
N ARG A 86 -31.28 2.53 19.57
CA ARG A 86 -31.93 3.74 20.13
C ARG A 86 -30.97 4.91 20.44
N PHE A 87 -30.43 5.51 19.39
CA PHE A 87 -29.75 6.79 19.52
C PHE A 87 -30.76 7.88 19.90
N ARG A 88 -30.33 8.83 20.74
CA ARG A 88 -31.19 9.96 21.14
C ARG A 88 -31.41 10.87 19.94
N ILE A 89 -32.62 11.33 19.67
CA ILE A 89 -32.85 12.32 18.61
C ILE A 89 -32.45 13.71 19.16
N ILE A 90 -31.60 14.45 18.43
CA ILE A 90 -31.11 15.79 18.85
C ILE A 90 -32.13 16.86 18.48
N HIS A 91 -32.65 16.82 17.25
CA HIS A 91 -33.69 17.72 16.76
C HIS A 91 -34.95 16.96 16.37
N GLU A 92 -36.11 17.40 16.90
CA GLU A 92 -37.41 16.90 16.45
C GLU A 92 -37.66 17.38 15.01
N GLY A 93 -37.66 16.43 14.08
CA GLY A 93 -38.04 16.67 12.69
C GLY A 93 -39.56 16.80 12.50
N ASP A 94 -39.98 17.04 11.27
CA ASP A 94 -41.39 17.07 10.84
C ASP A 94 -42.05 15.67 10.77
N GLY A 95 -41.35 14.62 11.22
CA GLY A 95 -41.79 13.23 11.16
C GLY A 95 -41.62 12.56 9.78
N CYS A 96 -41.25 13.30 8.74
CA CYS A 96 -41.16 12.80 7.36
C CYS A 96 -39.79 13.02 6.71
N THR A 97 -38.97 13.91 7.27
CA THR A 97 -37.64 14.21 6.78
C THR A 97 -36.61 13.24 7.36
N TRP A 98 -35.71 12.78 6.49
CA TRP A 98 -34.59 11.90 6.81
C TRP A 98 -33.31 12.50 6.27
N ALA A 99 -32.24 12.43 7.06
CA ALA A 99 -30.91 12.80 6.61
C ALA A 99 -29.94 11.62 6.78
N SER A 100 -28.93 11.56 5.93
CA SER A 100 -27.89 10.52 5.99
C SER A 100 -26.51 11.06 5.67
N ASP A 101 -25.49 10.52 6.32
CA ASP A 101 -24.10 10.88 6.04
C ASP A 101 -23.13 9.70 6.27
N GLY A 102 -21.92 9.83 5.75
CA GLY A 102 -20.83 8.86 5.85
C GLY A 102 -19.57 9.48 6.46
N SER A 103 -18.88 8.72 7.31
CA SER A 103 -17.63 9.16 7.93
C SER A 103 -16.55 8.07 7.88
N MET A 104 -15.31 8.46 7.62
CA MET A 104 -14.17 7.56 7.50
C MET A 104 -12.96 8.04 8.32
N LYS A 105 -12.35 7.14 9.11
CA LYS A 105 -11.10 7.42 9.85
C LYS A 105 -10.07 6.30 9.63
N PRO A 106 -8.82 6.61 9.22
CA PRO A 106 -8.36 7.94 8.77
C PRO A 106 -8.96 8.33 7.41
N ALA A 107 -9.16 9.64 7.17
CA ALA A 107 -9.78 10.14 5.94
C ALA A 107 -8.89 9.96 4.69
N SER A 108 -7.56 9.89 4.87
CA SER A 108 -6.58 9.69 3.81
C SER A 108 -6.21 8.23 3.56
N ALA A 109 -6.90 7.29 4.21
CA ALA A 109 -6.49 5.90 4.22
C ALA A 109 -6.54 5.26 2.82
N SER A 110 -5.44 4.64 2.40
CA SER A 110 -5.35 3.93 1.12
C SER A 110 -6.10 2.59 1.15
N ILE A 111 -6.21 1.89 0.02
CA ILE A 111 -7.02 0.68 -0.16
C ILE A 111 -6.70 -0.42 0.88
N GLU A 112 -5.41 -0.67 1.16
CA GLU A 112 -4.97 -1.74 2.07
C GLU A 112 -4.81 -1.30 3.53
N GLU A 113 -4.90 0.00 3.81
CA GLU A 113 -4.75 0.55 5.14
C GLU A 113 -5.96 0.28 6.03
N GLU A 114 -5.68 0.11 7.32
CA GLU A 114 -6.71 -0.01 8.35
C GLU A 114 -7.52 1.27 8.44
N LYS A 115 -8.83 1.14 8.30
CA LYS A 115 -9.78 2.23 8.38
C LYS A 115 -11.11 1.75 8.89
N VAL A 116 -11.88 2.69 9.41
CA VAL A 116 -13.25 2.47 9.85
C VAL A 116 -14.13 3.41 9.07
N VAL A 117 -15.15 2.84 8.42
CA VAL A 117 -16.17 3.57 7.69
C VAL A 117 -17.50 3.35 8.40
N LEU A 118 -18.16 4.45 8.72
CA LEU A 118 -19.48 4.48 9.36
C LEU A 118 -20.45 5.19 8.42
N GLY A 119 -21.68 4.72 8.37
CA GLY A 119 -22.79 5.47 7.79
C GLY A 119 -23.90 5.63 8.80
N ALA A 120 -24.50 6.81 8.81
CA ALA A 120 -25.56 7.18 9.73
C ALA A 120 -26.79 7.67 8.97
N ALA A 121 -27.95 7.42 9.54
CA ALA A 121 -29.19 8.08 9.15
C ALA A 121 -29.93 8.57 10.39
N THR A 122 -30.60 9.71 10.25
CA THR A 122 -31.38 10.34 11.32
C THR A 122 -32.71 10.88 10.75
N GLY A 123 -33.75 10.83 11.57
CA GLY A 123 -35.13 11.09 11.21
C GLY A 123 -36.02 10.90 12.44
N PRO A 124 -37.23 10.35 12.27
CA PRO A 124 -38.02 9.78 13.37
C PRO A 124 -37.28 8.70 14.18
N SER A 125 -36.25 8.09 13.61
CA SER A 125 -35.33 7.19 14.29
C SER A 125 -33.90 7.44 13.79
N THR A 126 -32.91 7.08 14.60
CA THR A 126 -31.49 7.26 14.26
C THR A 126 -30.76 5.92 14.36
N LEU A 127 -29.97 5.59 13.34
CA LEU A 127 -29.15 4.38 13.31
C LEU A 127 -27.79 4.67 12.66
N VAL A 128 -26.75 4.09 13.25
CA VAL A 128 -25.37 4.12 12.72
C VAL A 128 -24.88 2.71 12.54
N LEU A 129 -24.34 2.40 11.36
CA LEU A 129 -23.76 1.10 11.04
C LEU A 129 -22.32 1.25 10.60
N LYS A 130 -21.50 0.26 10.96
CA LYS A 130 -20.10 0.15 10.55
C LYS A 130 -19.95 -0.80 9.37
N ILE A 131 -19.24 -0.38 8.34
CA ILE A 131 -19.04 -1.21 7.15
C ILE A 131 -17.87 -2.17 7.37
N PRO A 132 -18.04 -3.48 7.13
CA PRO A 132 -16.95 -4.45 7.28
C PRO A 132 -15.97 -4.39 6.10
N GLY A 133 -14.69 -4.65 6.39
CA GLY A 133 -13.62 -4.75 5.39
C GLY A 133 -12.70 -3.53 5.35
N ARG A 134 -11.59 -3.67 4.60
CA ARG A 134 -10.63 -2.59 4.33
C ARG A 134 -10.80 -2.01 2.94
N ASN A 135 -11.36 -2.73 1.98
CA ASN A 135 -11.61 -2.16 0.65
C ASN A 135 -12.90 -1.34 0.60
N VAL A 136 -13.04 -0.41 1.54
CA VAL A 136 -14.20 0.48 1.72
C VAL A 136 -13.73 1.92 1.76
N SER A 137 -14.61 2.85 1.43
CA SER A 137 -14.32 4.29 1.38
C SER A 137 -15.45 5.07 2.01
N ILE A 138 -15.24 6.37 2.26
CA ILE A 138 -16.29 7.27 2.78
C ILE A 138 -17.58 7.21 1.96
N LEU A 139 -17.47 7.01 0.63
CA LEU A 139 -18.61 6.83 -0.27
C LEU A 139 -19.50 5.65 0.15
N HIS A 140 -18.90 4.56 0.61
CA HIS A 140 -19.68 3.42 1.12
C HIS A 140 -20.45 3.81 2.39
N GLY A 141 -19.86 4.65 3.24
CA GLY A 141 -20.51 5.25 4.41
C GLY A 141 -21.75 6.07 4.02
N GLU A 142 -21.61 6.94 3.02
CA GLU A 142 -22.73 7.71 2.49
C GLU A 142 -23.84 6.81 1.90
N GLN A 143 -23.44 5.76 1.16
CA GLN A 143 -24.37 4.79 0.58
C GLN A 143 -25.15 4.03 1.65
N ILE A 144 -24.48 3.49 2.67
CA ILE A 144 -25.16 2.75 3.74
C ILE A 144 -26.04 3.67 4.58
N GLY A 145 -25.61 4.92 4.82
CA GLY A 145 -26.45 5.94 5.45
C GLY A 145 -27.76 6.12 4.68
N LEU A 146 -27.70 6.28 3.35
CA LEU A 146 -28.90 6.43 2.53
C LEU A 146 -29.77 5.16 2.52
N ILE A 147 -29.17 3.97 2.48
CA ILE A 147 -29.92 2.70 2.59
C ILE A 147 -30.69 2.62 3.90
N ILE A 148 -30.06 3.00 5.02
CA ILE A 148 -30.73 3.04 6.33
C ILE A 148 -31.91 4.02 6.29
N ALA A 149 -31.70 5.23 5.75
CA ALA A 149 -32.75 6.24 5.66
C ALA A 149 -33.94 5.73 4.85
N LEU A 150 -33.71 5.16 3.65
CA LEU A 150 -34.75 4.58 2.80
C LEU A 150 -35.51 3.46 3.53
N MET A 151 -34.78 2.54 4.16
CA MET A 151 -35.36 1.42 4.91
C MET A 151 -36.32 1.84 6.02
N LEU A 152 -35.95 2.87 6.78
CA LEU A 152 -36.74 3.33 7.93
C LEU A 152 -37.86 4.28 7.50
N ALA A 153 -37.65 5.05 6.44
CA ALA A 153 -38.68 5.92 5.85
C ALA A 153 -39.85 5.13 5.27
N GLY A 154 -39.58 4.00 4.60
CA GLY A 154 -40.61 3.14 4.01
C GLY A 154 -41.63 2.57 5.01
N GLN A 155 -41.40 2.72 6.33
CA GLN A 155 -42.34 2.34 7.38
C GLN A 155 -43.31 3.47 7.79
N SER A 156 -42.99 4.73 7.47
CA SER A 156 -43.53 5.89 8.19
C SER A 156 -44.46 6.77 7.36
N SER A 157 -44.26 6.92 6.05
CA SER A 157 -45.14 7.70 5.15
C SER A 157 -44.75 7.55 3.67
N SER A 158 -45.69 7.83 2.76
CA SER A 158 -45.44 7.90 1.30
C SER A 158 -44.70 9.18 0.87
N ASP A 159 -44.64 10.20 1.75
CA ASP A 159 -44.09 11.53 1.44
C ASP A 159 -42.76 11.80 2.16
N ALA A 160 -41.90 10.77 2.29
CA ALA A 160 -40.61 10.94 2.94
C ALA A 160 -39.68 11.85 2.12
N GLN A 161 -39.05 12.82 2.80
CA GLN A 161 -38.06 13.71 2.20
C GLN A 161 -36.67 13.27 2.66
N PHE A 162 -35.73 13.16 1.72
CA PHE A 162 -34.37 12.69 2.00
C PHE A 162 -33.36 13.81 1.79
N CYS A 163 -32.37 13.88 2.68
CA CYS A 163 -31.23 14.79 2.61
C CYS A 163 -29.95 13.96 2.65
N SER A 164 -29.26 13.84 1.53
CA SER A 164 -28.02 13.06 1.45
C SER A 164 -27.08 13.64 0.40
N PRO A 165 -25.77 13.77 0.70
CA PRO A 165 -24.77 14.24 -0.25
C PRO A 165 -24.70 13.41 -1.53
N ILE A 166 -24.99 12.10 -1.43
CA ILE A 166 -24.81 11.14 -2.53
C ILE A 166 -25.96 11.14 -3.55
N ILE A 167 -27.10 11.79 -3.25
CA ILE A 167 -28.28 11.85 -4.12
C ILE A 167 -27.96 12.51 -5.46
N ARG A 168 -27.02 13.47 -5.50
CA ARG A 168 -26.56 14.10 -6.75
C ARG A 168 -25.98 13.08 -7.73
N ILE A 169 -25.28 12.06 -7.23
CA ILE A 169 -24.71 10.98 -8.03
C ILE A 169 -25.84 10.08 -8.54
N LEU A 170 -26.81 9.74 -7.69
CA LEU A 170 -27.97 8.91 -8.04
C LEU A 170 -28.87 9.53 -9.12
N LEU A 171 -29.16 10.83 -9.02
CA LEU A 171 -29.94 11.58 -10.02
C LEU A 171 -29.28 11.55 -11.42
N GLY A 172 -27.95 11.41 -11.48
CA GLY A 172 -27.20 11.23 -12.72
C GLY A 172 -27.15 9.77 -13.24
N LEU A 173 -27.41 8.79 -12.38
CA LEU A 173 -27.29 7.36 -12.68
C LEU A 173 -28.57 6.70 -13.19
N SER A 174 -29.74 7.27 -12.88
CA SER A 174 -31.07 6.82 -13.33
C SER A 174 -31.18 6.59 -14.85
N LYS A 175 -30.28 7.19 -15.66
CA LYS A 175 -30.30 7.08 -17.13
C LYS A 175 -29.37 6.02 -17.74
N THR A 176 -28.45 5.39 -16.99
CA THR A 176 -27.49 4.43 -17.59
C THR A 176 -26.91 3.38 -16.61
N VAL A 177 -27.50 2.17 -16.61
CA VAL A 177 -26.98 0.97 -15.91
C VAL A 177 -25.50 0.63 -16.22
N PRO A 178 -24.95 0.84 -17.44
CA PRO A 178 -23.55 0.50 -17.74
C PRO A 178 -22.52 1.28 -16.93
N ARG A 179 -22.85 2.49 -16.45
CA ARG A 179 -21.92 3.33 -15.67
C ARG A 179 -21.65 2.77 -14.27
N LEU A 180 -22.62 2.08 -13.68
CA LEU A 180 -22.51 1.52 -12.34
C LEU A 180 -21.46 0.40 -12.24
N ARG A 181 -21.18 -0.31 -13.34
CA ARG A 181 -20.32 -1.50 -13.33
C ARG A 181 -18.89 -1.22 -12.85
N ASN A 182 -18.40 -0.01 -13.08
CA ASN A 182 -17.02 0.37 -12.74
C ASN A 182 -16.95 1.32 -11.52
N MET A 183 -18.08 1.60 -10.87
CA MET A 183 -18.10 2.49 -9.72
C MET A 183 -17.81 1.73 -8.43
N ASN A 184 -17.15 2.42 -7.49
CA ASN A 184 -16.98 1.91 -6.13
C ASN A 184 -18.33 1.81 -5.42
N GLY A 185 -18.56 0.72 -4.71
CA GLY A 185 -19.84 0.43 -4.05
C GLY A 185 -20.99 0.20 -5.02
N CYS A 186 -20.72 -0.37 -6.20
CA CYS A 186 -21.74 -0.61 -7.23
C CYS A 186 -22.93 -1.44 -6.72
N THR A 187 -22.70 -2.34 -5.77
CA THR A 187 -23.73 -3.19 -5.17
C THR A 187 -24.65 -2.40 -4.24
N TYR A 188 -24.10 -1.46 -3.48
CA TYR A 188 -24.86 -0.55 -2.64
C TYR A 188 -25.72 0.38 -3.49
N TYR A 189 -25.21 0.89 -4.62
CA TYR A 189 -26.03 1.64 -5.57
C TYR A 189 -27.17 0.82 -6.16
N ARG A 190 -26.92 -0.45 -6.53
CA ARG A 190 -27.98 -1.36 -6.99
C ARG A 190 -29.04 -1.59 -5.91
N TRP A 191 -28.63 -1.71 -4.66
CA TRP A 191 -29.54 -1.81 -3.53
C TRP A 191 -30.39 -0.56 -3.40
N ILE A 192 -29.77 0.63 -3.37
CA ILE A 192 -30.47 1.92 -3.29
C ILE A 192 -31.50 2.05 -4.44
N LEU A 193 -31.12 1.72 -5.67
CA LEU A 193 -32.04 1.77 -6.81
C LEU A 193 -33.20 0.78 -6.66
N SER A 194 -32.95 -0.42 -6.14
CA SER A 194 -34.03 -1.38 -5.83
C SER A 194 -34.97 -0.88 -4.74
N LEU A 195 -34.47 -0.11 -3.77
CA LEU A 195 -35.29 0.52 -2.74
C LEU A 195 -36.14 1.65 -3.27
N ILE A 196 -35.54 2.53 -4.08
CA ILE A 196 -36.26 3.65 -4.70
C ILE A 196 -37.33 3.13 -5.67
N ASP A 197 -37.06 2.06 -6.44
CA ASP A 197 -38.05 1.48 -7.34
C ASP A 197 -39.25 0.86 -6.59
N ARG A 198 -39.01 0.36 -5.37
CA ARG A 198 -40.05 -0.21 -4.49
C ARG A 198 -40.84 0.85 -3.73
N MET A 199 -40.26 2.01 -3.46
CA MET A 199 -40.86 3.07 -2.66
C MET A 199 -41.27 4.22 -3.58
N ASP A 200 -42.58 4.46 -3.74
CA ASP A 200 -43.12 5.60 -4.50
C ASP A 200 -42.83 6.93 -3.78
N THR A 201 -41.56 7.31 -3.69
CA THR A 201 -41.04 8.38 -2.82
C THR A 201 -40.29 9.43 -3.62
N SER A 202 -40.50 10.70 -3.27
CA SER A 202 -39.74 11.81 -3.84
C SER A 202 -38.42 12.02 -3.10
N VAL A 203 -37.30 11.63 -3.71
CA VAL A 203 -35.95 11.87 -3.17
C VAL A 203 -35.50 13.29 -3.56
N LYS A 204 -35.37 14.21 -2.59
CA LYS A 204 -34.84 15.56 -2.78
C LYS A 204 -33.35 15.61 -2.47
N TYR A 205 -32.62 16.60 -2.99
CA TYR A 205 -31.20 16.81 -2.69
C TYR A 205 -31.03 18.06 -1.83
N THR A 206 -30.22 17.96 -0.78
CA THR A 206 -29.75 19.10 0.01
C THR A 206 -28.22 19.06 0.05
N CYS A 207 -27.59 20.22 -0.11
CA CYS A 207 -26.13 20.33 -0.11
C CYS A 207 -25.56 20.07 1.30
N ALA A 208 -24.43 19.36 1.38
CA ALA A 208 -23.66 19.24 2.61
C ALA A 208 -23.11 20.60 3.05
N HIS A 209 -22.93 20.78 4.37
CA HIS A 209 -22.25 21.92 4.99
C HIS A 209 -22.78 23.31 4.60
N THR A 210 -24.10 23.46 4.49
CA THR A 210 -24.72 24.78 4.38
C THR A 210 -24.75 25.46 5.75
N GLU A 211 -24.38 26.74 5.83
CA GLU A 211 -24.57 27.58 7.02
C GLU A 211 -26.04 27.96 7.27
N GLU A 212 -26.94 27.49 6.40
CA GLU A 212 -28.38 27.71 6.49
C GLU A 212 -28.98 26.99 7.70
N ASP A 213 -29.95 27.63 8.36
CA ASP A 213 -30.69 27.05 9.49
C ASP A 213 -32.03 26.44 9.06
N THR A 214 -32.05 25.81 7.89
CA THR A 214 -33.19 25.04 7.40
C THR A 214 -33.30 23.71 8.15
N MET A 215 -34.47 23.07 8.13
CA MET A 215 -34.68 21.77 8.78
C MET A 215 -33.71 20.74 8.20
N GLU A 216 -33.59 20.73 6.88
CA GLU A 216 -32.72 19.87 6.10
C GLU A 216 -31.25 20.04 6.50
N ALA A 217 -30.79 21.29 6.70
CA ALA A 217 -29.43 21.58 7.13
C ALA A 217 -29.17 21.16 8.60
N ARG A 218 -30.15 21.28 9.49
CA ARG A 218 -30.06 20.75 10.87
C ARG A 218 -29.97 19.23 10.87
N MET A 219 -30.83 18.55 10.11
CA MET A 219 -30.83 17.09 10.06
C MET A 219 -29.57 16.53 9.41
N ASN A 220 -29.02 17.20 8.39
CA ASN A 220 -27.73 16.82 7.81
C ASN A 220 -26.59 16.95 8.83
N ARG A 221 -26.58 18.03 9.64
CA ARG A 221 -25.61 18.18 10.74
C ARG A 221 -25.75 17.08 11.79
N ASP A 222 -26.96 16.67 12.12
CA ASP A 222 -27.19 15.55 13.03
C ASP A 222 -26.63 14.24 12.44
N ALA A 223 -26.88 13.96 11.15
CA ALA A 223 -26.36 12.77 10.49
C ALA A 223 -24.82 12.74 10.47
N ASP A 224 -24.17 13.86 10.13
CA ASP A 224 -22.71 14.01 10.20
C ASP A 224 -22.20 13.80 11.63
N PHE A 225 -22.84 14.43 12.62
CA PHE A 225 -22.50 14.26 14.03
C PHE A 225 -22.54 12.78 14.44
N TYR A 226 -23.60 12.05 14.07
CA TYR A 226 -23.70 10.63 14.39
C TYR A 226 -22.65 9.79 13.68
N ALA A 227 -22.39 10.03 12.40
CA ALA A 227 -21.36 9.30 11.66
C ALA A 227 -19.96 9.56 12.25
N SER A 228 -19.67 10.82 12.61
CA SER A 228 -18.35 11.27 13.06
C SER A 228 -18.06 10.97 14.54
N HIS A 229 -19.04 11.14 15.42
CA HIS A 229 -18.91 10.87 16.86
C HIS A 229 -18.91 9.36 17.18
N SER A 230 -19.60 8.55 16.36
CA SER A 230 -19.63 7.08 16.55
C SER A 230 -18.27 6.39 16.38
N HIS A 231 -17.27 7.08 15.86
CA HIS A 231 -15.89 6.57 15.86
C HIS A 231 -15.31 6.39 17.26
N GLU A 232 -15.79 7.13 18.27
CA GLU A 232 -15.32 7.03 19.66
C GLU A 232 -15.69 5.69 20.29
N PHE A 233 -16.84 5.13 19.91
CA PHE A 233 -17.38 3.85 20.39
C PHE A 233 -17.53 2.83 19.26
N LYS A 234 -16.66 2.90 18.25
CA LYS A 234 -16.65 2.04 17.04
C LYS A 234 -16.66 0.53 17.28
N SER A 235 -16.30 0.07 18.47
CA SER A 235 -16.35 -1.36 18.87
C SER A 235 -17.77 -1.81 19.22
N MET A 236 -18.64 -0.88 19.64
CA MET A 236 -20.04 -1.13 20.00
C MET A 236 -20.99 -0.87 18.83
N VAL A 237 -20.52 -0.18 17.78
CA VAL A 237 -21.32 0.06 16.56
C VAL A 237 -21.51 -1.26 15.81
N PRO A 238 -22.77 -1.67 15.54
CA PRO A 238 -23.05 -2.91 14.81
C PRO A 238 -22.53 -2.85 13.37
N GLN A 239 -22.21 -4.02 12.81
CA GLN A 239 -21.79 -4.12 11.41
C GLN A 239 -22.99 -3.99 10.47
N SER A 240 -22.82 -3.29 9.36
CA SER A 240 -23.81 -3.26 8.28
C SER A 240 -23.84 -4.61 7.55
N PRO A 241 -25.02 -5.04 7.07
CA PRO A 241 -25.08 -6.15 6.13
C PRO A 241 -24.33 -5.79 4.85
N VAL A 242 -23.66 -6.77 4.25
CA VAL A 242 -23.01 -6.60 2.95
C VAL A 242 -24.00 -6.99 1.85
N PRO A 243 -24.22 -6.16 0.81
CA PRO A 243 -25.19 -6.40 -0.27
C PRO A 243 -24.73 -7.48 -1.26
N THR A 244 -24.41 -8.67 -0.75
CA THR A 244 -23.96 -9.82 -1.54
C THR A 244 -25.03 -10.30 -2.54
N PHE A 245 -26.28 -9.90 -2.37
CA PHE A 245 -27.40 -10.20 -3.26
C PHE A 245 -27.42 -9.34 -4.53
N HIS A 246 -26.73 -8.19 -4.54
CA HIS A 246 -26.53 -7.35 -5.72
C HIS A 246 -25.12 -7.45 -6.33
N MET A 247 -24.24 -8.29 -5.76
CA MET A 247 -22.93 -8.60 -6.31
C MET A 247 -23.00 -9.28 -7.67
N ASN A 248 -21.98 -9.07 -8.48
CA ASN A 248 -21.81 -9.84 -9.71
C ASN A 248 -21.52 -11.30 -9.35
N ASP A 249 -21.82 -12.22 -10.28
CA ASP A 249 -21.65 -13.67 -10.08
C ASP A 249 -20.21 -14.04 -9.68
N TYR A 250 -19.25 -13.26 -10.16
CA TYR A 250 -17.83 -13.37 -9.80
C TYR A 250 -17.38 -12.04 -9.18
N THR A 251 -17.28 -12.01 -7.85
CA THR A 251 -16.77 -10.87 -7.08
C THR A 251 -15.61 -11.37 -6.21
N PHE A 252 -14.49 -10.63 -6.21
CA PHE A 252 -13.30 -11.03 -5.47
C PHE A 252 -13.49 -10.84 -3.97
N TYR A 253 -12.84 -11.67 -3.16
CA TYR A 253 -12.90 -11.61 -1.70
C TYR A 253 -11.54 -11.91 -1.09
N ARG A 254 -11.12 -11.12 -0.08
CA ARG A 254 -9.92 -11.38 0.73
C ARG A 254 -10.31 -11.28 2.21
N ASP A 255 -9.94 -12.26 3.03
CA ASP A 255 -10.37 -12.35 4.44
C ASP A 255 -10.17 -11.05 5.24
N ARG A 256 -9.06 -10.33 4.99
CA ARG A 256 -8.74 -9.08 5.70
C ARG A 256 -9.40 -7.84 5.12
N ASP A 257 -9.82 -7.87 3.86
CA ASP A 257 -10.20 -6.67 3.10
C ASP A 257 -11.68 -6.66 2.74
N GLY A 258 -12.32 -7.82 2.79
CA GLY A 258 -13.70 -8.02 2.42
C GLY A 258 -13.87 -8.22 0.91
N TRP A 259 -15.03 -7.79 0.41
CA TRP A 259 -15.40 -7.91 -0.99
C TRP A 259 -14.78 -6.80 -1.84
N ILE A 260 -14.26 -7.17 -3.00
CA ILE A 260 -13.57 -6.28 -3.94
C ILE A 260 -14.42 -6.21 -5.21
N GLU A 261 -15.27 -5.18 -5.26
CA GLU A 261 -16.32 -5.03 -6.27
C GLU A 261 -15.87 -4.26 -7.53
N SER A 262 -14.88 -3.39 -7.37
CA SER A 262 -14.41 -2.46 -8.39
C SER A 262 -12.90 -2.26 -8.28
N ASN A 263 -12.31 -1.64 -9.31
CA ASN A 263 -10.88 -1.30 -9.37
C ASN A 263 -9.95 -2.49 -9.04
N ILE A 264 -10.32 -3.70 -9.49
CA ILE A 264 -9.56 -4.94 -9.23
C ILE A 264 -8.11 -4.80 -9.71
N GLY A 265 -7.89 -4.13 -10.85
CA GLY A 265 -6.54 -3.85 -11.36
C GLY A 265 -5.71 -3.01 -10.39
N ASP A 266 -6.28 -1.92 -9.86
CA ASP A 266 -5.59 -1.06 -8.90
C ASP A 266 -5.35 -1.78 -7.58
N PHE A 267 -6.33 -2.56 -7.10
CA PHE A 267 -6.18 -3.41 -5.92
C PHE A 267 -5.00 -4.38 -6.08
N ILE A 268 -4.96 -5.13 -7.19
CA ILE A 268 -3.87 -6.08 -7.48
C ILE A 268 -2.53 -5.35 -7.57
N ASN A 269 -2.47 -4.19 -8.24
CA ASN A 269 -1.24 -3.42 -8.36
C ASN A 269 -0.72 -2.94 -7.01
N VAL A 270 -1.59 -2.40 -6.15
CA VAL A 270 -1.21 -1.96 -4.79
C VAL A 270 -0.76 -3.16 -3.96
N SER A 271 -1.49 -4.29 -4.00
CA SER A 271 -1.08 -5.50 -3.28
C SER A 271 0.27 -6.04 -3.75
N MET A 272 0.52 -6.08 -5.07
CA MET A 272 1.81 -6.51 -5.62
C MET A 272 2.93 -5.53 -5.26
N ALA A 273 2.66 -4.23 -5.28
CA ALA A 273 3.63 -3.21 -4.87
C ALA A 273 3.98 -3.34 -3.38
N SER A 274 2.98 -3.56 -2.52
CA SER A 274 3.14 -3.79 -1.09
C SER A 274 3.94 -5.07 -0.80
N GLU A 275 3.61 -6.18 -1.48
CA GLU A 275 4.35 -7.44 -1.36
C GLU A 275 5.80 -7.28 -1.87
N THR A 276 6.00 -6.59 -3.00
CA THR A 276 7.33 -6.32 -3.56
C THR A 276 8.13 -5.42 -2.64
N SER A 277 7.53 -4.35 -2.11
CA SER A 277 8.16 -3.47 -1.12
C SER A 277 8.57 -4.24 0.14
N THR A 278 7.71 -5.12 0.64
CA THR A 278 8.02 -5.98 1.78
C THR A 278 9.17 -6.93 1.47
N LYS A 279 9.15 -7.58 0.30
CA LYS A 279 10.24 -8.46 -0.16
C LYS A 279 11.55 -7.71 -0.37
N LEU A 280 11.50 -6.48 -0.88
CA LEU A 280 12.67 -5.62 -1.04
C LEU A 280 13.20 -5.14 0.32
N GLY A 281 12.32 -4.80 1.25
CA GLY A 281 12.69 -4.42 2.62
C GLY A 281 13.40 -5.56 3.37
N ILE A 282 12.89 -6.79 3.22
CA ILE A 282 13.50 -8.01 3.78
C ILE A 282 14.79 -8.37 3.02
N GLY A 283 14.75 -8.31 1.68
CA GLY A 283 15.86 -8.73 0.80
C GLY A 283 17.07 -7.79 0.79
N ASN A 284 16.88 -6.50 1.10
CA ASN A 284 17.97 -5.53 1.20
C ASN A 284 18.52 -5.38 2.64
N LYS A 285 18.15 -6.29 3.57
CA LYS A 285 18.58 -6.32 4.99
C LYS A 285 18.57 -4.93 5.67
N TYR A 286 17.55 -4.10 5.39
CA TYR A 286 17.40 -2.73 5.93
C TYR A 286 18.55 -1.75 5.63
N ARG A 287 19.39 -2.01 4.63
CA ARG A 287 20.52 -1.13 4.30
C ARG A 287 20.10 0.06 3.46
N MET A 288 19.56 1.11 4.10
CA MET A 288 19.50 2.47 3.54
C MET A 288 19.34 3.52 4.66
N SER A 289 20.38 3.72 5.46
CA SER A 289 20.54 4.92 6.29
C SER A 289 21.98 5.40 6.26
N THR A 290 22.32 6.21 5.24
CA THR A 290 23.64 6.86 5.14
C THR A 290 23.83 7.94 6.21
N TRP A 291 22.73 8.50 6.75
CA TRP A 291 22.75 9.61 7.72
C TRP A 291 23.53 9.32 9.02
N ALA A 292 23.69 8.04 9.39
CA ALA A 292 24.44 7.66 10.58
C ALA A 292 25.96 7.68 10.38
N HIS A 293 26.44 7.73 9.13
CA HIS A 293 27.86 7.55 8.78
C HIS A 293 28.40 8.67 7.89
N ASP A 294 27.59 9.25 7.01
CA ASP A 294 28.02 10.23 6.01
C ASP A 294 26.97 11.35 5.87
N GLU A 295 27.39 12.58 6.18
CA GLU A 295 26.58 13.81 6.04
C GLU A 295 26.85 14.54 4.72
N SER A 296 27.77 14.03 3.89
CA SER A 296 28.11 14.65 2.61
C SER A 296 27.01 14.49 1.55
N SER A 297 26.87 15.51 0.70
CA SER A 297 25.95 15.50 -0.43
C SER A 297 26.36 14.46 -1.46
N GLN A 298 25.38 13.80 -2.10
CA GLN A 298 25.65 12.81 -3.16
C GLN A 298 26.45 13.45 -4.32
N PRO A 299 27.39 12.72 -4.95
CA PRO A 299 28.14 13.24 -6.11
C PRO A 299 27.21 13.57 -7.28
N ASP A 300 27.51 14.67 -8.00
CA ASP A 300 26.69 15.18 -9.12
C ASP A 300 26.59 14.24 -10.33
N PHE A 301 27.45 13.20 -10.44
CA PHE A 301 27.51 12.34 -11.61
C PHE A 301 27.52 10.85 -11.25
N PRO A 302 26.60 10.03 -11.80
CA PRO A 302 26.71 8.58 -11.71
C PRO A 302 27.89 8.10 -12.58
N TYR A 303 28.82 7.38 -11.95
CA TYR A 303 30.03 6.81 -12.53
C TYR A 303 29.72 5.93 -13.75
N LEU A 304 29.93 6.43 -14.97
CA LEU A 304 29.54 5.69 -16.19
C LEU A 304 30.65 5.32 -17.17
N ARG A 305 31.94 5.61 -16.97
CA ARG A 305 32.98 5.23 -17.95
C ARG A 305 34.39 5.05 -17.36
N ALA A 306 34.75 3.85 -16.90
CA ALA A 306 36.11 3.26 -16.84
C ALA A 306 36.05 1.91 -16.07
N ILE A 307 37.20 1.30 -15.70
CA ILE A 307 37.30 0.19 -14.71
C ILE A 307 36.50 0.50 -13.42
N SER A 308 36.24 1.79 -13.17
CA SER A 308 35.29 2.32 -12.19
C SER A 308 33.84 1.82 -12.34
N ALA A 309 33.43 1.29 -13.49
CA ALA A 309 32.08 0.76 -13.70
C ALA A 309 31.87 -0.59 -12.99
N HIS A 310 32.92 -1.41 -12.91
CA HIS A 310 32.84 -2.68 -12.16
C HIS A 310 32.85 -2.41 -10.65
N SER A 311 33.72 -1.51 -10.17
CA SER A 311 33.72 -1.12 -8.75
C SER A 311 32.43 -0.39 -8.36
N ALA A 312 31.88 0.46 -9.23
CA ALA A 312 30.58 1.10 -9.01
C ALA A 312 29.43 0.06 -8.98
N ALA A 313 29.47 -0.96 -9.83
CA ALA A 313 28.50 -2.06 -9.78
C ALA A 313 28.63 -2.87 -8.48
N VAL A 314 29.85 -3.23 -8.07
CA VAL A 314 30.12 -3.90 -6.80
C VAL A 314 29.61 -3.07 -5.62
N GLN A 315 29.90 -1.77 -5.60
CA GLN A 315 29.41 -0.83 -4.57
C GLN A 315 27.88 -0.69 -4.60
N LEU A 316 27.26 -0.65 -5.77
CA LEU A 316 25.79 -0.59 -5.89
C LEU A 316 25.14 -1.87 -5.35
N TYR A 317 25.67 -3.04 -5.73
CA TYR A 317 25.20 -4.32 -5.21
C TYR A 317 25.47 -4.46 -3.72
N ALA A 318 26.60 -3.97 -3.23
CA ALA A 318 26.94 -3.92 -1.82
C ALA A 318 25.98 -3.02 -1.01
N ARG A 319 25.73 -1.80 -1.48
CA ARG A 319 24.82 -0.81 -0.87
C ARG A 319 23.37 -1.30 -0.87
N SER A 320 22.94 -1.97 -1.93
CA SER A 320 21.59 -2.55 -2.02
C SER A 320 21.45 -3.88 -1.26
N GLY A 321 22.54 -4.41 -0.67
CA GLY A 321 22.51 -5.72 0.01
C GLY A 321 22.34 -6.91 -0.95
N GLN A 322 22.68 -6.73 -2.22
CA GLN A 322 22.50 -7.71 -3.30
C GLN A 322 23.81 -8.28 -3.86
N LEU A 323 24.95 -7.95 -3.23
CA LEU A 323 26.24 -8.52 -3.64
C LEU A 323 26.16 -10.05 -3.58
N PRO A 324 26.54 -10.80 -4.63
CA PRO A 324 26.30 -12.24 -4.71
C PRO A 324 27.32 -13.04 -3.87
N THR A 325 27.33 -12.81 -2.56
CA THR A 325 28.11 -13.59 -1.59
C THR A 325 27.46 -14.96 -1.36
N ALA A 326 28.19 -15.95 -0.85
CA ALA A 326 27.63 -17.28 -0.62
C ALA A 326 26.42 -17.25 0.33
N ASP A 327 26.43 -16.40 1.36
CA ASP A 327 25.28 -16.16 2.23
C ASP A 327 24.01 -15.79 1.44
N ILE A 328 24.10 -14.79 0.58
CA ILE A 328 22.98 -14.33 -0.26
C ILE A 328 22.58 -15.37 -1.31
N LEU A 329 23.54 -16.12 -1.85
CA LEU A 329 23.26 -17.17 -2.84
C LEU A 329 22.58 -18.40 -2.21
N VAL A 330 22.86 -18.72 -0.95
CA VAL A 330 22.11 -19.75 -0.20
C VAL A 330 20.69 -19.30 0.08
N GLU A 331 20.50 -18.06 0.55
CA GLU A 331 19.16 -17.47 0.76
C GLU A 331 18.31 -17.53 -0.53
N ARG A 332 18.95 -17.37 -1.70
CA ARG A 332 18.32 -17.45 -3.03
C ARG A 332 18.16 -18.88 -3.57
N GLY A 333 18.53 -19.91 -2.81
CA GLY A 333 18.49 -21.31 -3.22
C GLY A 333 19.41 -21.64 -4.39
N LYS A 334 20.50 -20.89 -4.57
CA LYS A 334 21.51 -21.09 -5.62
C LYS A 334 22.74 -21.85 -5.16
N LEU A 335 23.01 -21.85 -3.85
CA LEU A 335 24.07 -22.65 -3.22
C LEU A 335 23.51 -23.46 -2.06
N SER A 336 24.22 -24.52 -1.69
CA SER A 336 23.90 -25.39 -0.56
C SER A 336 24.64 -25.03 0.74
N SER A 337 25.68 -24.20 0.66
CA SER A 337 26.49 -23.78 1.81
C SER A 337 26.85 -22.30 1.69
N ASN A 338 26.82 -21.60 2.82
CA ASN A 338 27.15 -20.18 2.94
C ASN A 338 28.61 -19.95 3.36
N ARG A 339 29.43 -21.02 3.42
CA ARG A 339 30.86 -20.92 3.71
C ARG A 339 31.59 -20.14 2.61
N CYS A 340 32.68 -19.48 3.00
CA CYS A 340 33.56 -18.78 2.09
C CYS A 340 34.03 -19.67 0.94
N ARG A 341 33.65 -19.31 -0.29
CA ARG A 341 34.05 -20.03 -1.50
C ARG A 341 35.53 -19.87 -1.82
N LEU A 342 36.22 -18.96 -1.14
CA LEU A 342 37.65 -18.72 -1.25
C LEU A 342 38.48 -19.59 -0.28
N GLY A 343 37.83 -20.44 0.53
CA GLY A 343 38.49 -21.43 1.37
C GLY A 343 38.57 -21.10 2.87
N CYS A 344 38.04 -19.94 3.31
CA CYS A 344 37.98 -19.60 4.72
C CYS A 344 36.92 -20.45 5.47
N ASP A 345 37.09 -20.62 6.79
CA ASP A 345 36.13 -21.32 7.67
C ASP A 345 34.97 -20.44 8.16
N GLU A 346 34.80 -19.27 7.54
CA GLU A 346 33.78 -18.28 7.92
C GLU A 346 32.62 -18.24 6.91
N VAL A 347 31.52 -17.60 7.30
CA VAL A 347 30.40 -17.30 6.40
C VAL A 347 30.85 -16.27 5.36
N GLU A 348 30.58 -16.54 4.08
CA GLU A 348 30.79 -15.58 3.00
C GLU A 348 29.70 -14.51 3.01
N ASP A 349 29.82 -13.56 3.92
CA ASP A 349 29.10 -12.30 3.85
C ASP A 349 30.03 -11.19 3.32
N MET A 350 29.46 -10.02 3.06
CA MET A 350 30.24 -8.88 2.58
C MET A 350 31.33 -8.44 3.55
N HIS A 351 31.03 -8.52 4.85
CA HIS A 351 31.94 -8.06 5.90
C HIS A 351 33.19 -8.94 5.93
N HIS A 352 33.00 -10.25 5.90
CA HIS A 352 34.07 -11.22 5.75
C HIS A 352 34.92 -10.92 4.51
N ILE A 353 34.32 -10.76 3.32
CA ILE A 353 35.06 -10.51 2.07
C ILE A 353 35.94 -9.25 2.17
N PHE A 354 35.38 -8.14 2.69
CA PHE A 354 36.04 -6.84 2.65
C PHE A 354 36.88 -6.49 3.89
N VAL A 355 36.78 -7.25 4.98
CA VAL A 355 37.47 -6.94 6.25
C VAL A 355 38.40 -8.07 6.69
N TYR A 356 37.96 -9.33 6.61
CA TYR A 356 38.65 -10.45 7.28
C TYR A 356 39.17 -11.55 6.35
N CYS A 357 38.71 -11.61 5.11
CA CYS A 357 39.08 -12.70 4.20
C CYS A 357 40.58 -12.70 3.94
N GLU A 358 41.27 -13.78 4.31
CA GLU A 358 42.73 -13.94 4.20
C GLU A 358 43.21 -13.77 2.75
N VAL A 359 42.42 -14.26 1.79
CA VAL A 359 42.74 -14.18 0.35
C VAL A 359 42.88 -12.74 -0.14
N TYR A 360 42.22 -11.77 0.51
CA TYR A 360 42.28 -10.36 0.16
C TYR A 360 43.12 -9.52 1.12
N GLU A 361 43.85 -10.13 2.06
CA GLU A 361 44.64 -9.40 3.06
C GLU A 361 45.70 -8.50 2.43
N GLU A 362 46.49 -9.03 1.50
CA GLU A 362 47.53 -8.25 0.79
C GLU A 362 46.94 -7.04 0.08
N TRP A 363 45.78 -7.20 -0.56
CA TRP A 363 45.12 -6.14 -1.32
C TRP A 363 44.53 -5.06 -0.40
N ARG A 364 44.02 -5.45 0.77
CA ARG A 364 43.58 -4.49 1.81
C ARG A 364 44.77 -3.72 2.37
N ALA A 365 45.89 -4.38 2.62
CA ALA A 365 47.11 -3.74 3.12
C ALA A 365 47.66 -2.74 2.10
N GLU A 366 47.72 -3.12 0.81
CA GLU A 366 48.14 -2.23 -0.28
C GLU A 366 47.21 -1.02 -0.42
N ALA A 367 45.90 -1.24 -0.51
CA ALA A 367 44.92 -0.16 -0.63
C ALA A 367 44.93 0.77 0.59
N GLY A 368 45.05 0.21 1.80
CA GLY A 368 45.20 0.98 3.04
C GLY A 368 46.45 1.84 3.05
N ALA A 369 47.59 1.31 2.59
CA ALA A 369 48.82 2.06 2.47
C ALA A 369 48.69 3.23 1.48
N SER A 370 48.09 2.99 0.31
CA SER A 370 47.85 4.04 -0.69
C SER A 370 46.93 5.14 -0.18
N VAL A 371 45.85 4.81 0.54
CA VAL A 371 44.95 5.82 1.12
C VAL A 371 45.68 6.66 2.17
N VAL A 372 46.46 6.02 3.05
CA VAL A 372 47.24 6.74 4.07
C VAL A 372 48.28 7.66 3.43
N GLU A 373 48.98 7.21 2.40
CA GLU A 373 49.96 8.04 1.68
C GLU A 373 49.29 9.25 1.03
N TRP A 374 48.18 9.04 0.32
CA TRP A 374 47.41 10.11 -0.30
C TRP A 374 46.87 11.12 0.73
N THR A 375 46.36 10.63 1.86
CA THR A 375 45.91 11.49 2.96
C THR A 375 47.07 12.32 3.52
N LYS A 376 48.28 11.76 3.69
CA LYS A 376 49.47 12.51 4.13
C LYS A 376 49.82 13.63 3.16
N GLU A 377 49.86 13.35 1.87
CA GLU A 377 50.17 14.34 0.84
C GLU A 377 49.17 15.50 0.86
N LYS A 378 47.87 15.19 1.00
CA LYS A 378 46.82 16.20 1.09
C LYS A 378 46.91 17.04 2.35
N LEU A 379 47.16 16.43 3.50
CA LEU A 379 47.32 17.15 4.77
C LEU A 379 48.52 18.09 4.76
N ASN A 380 49.64 17.66 4.18
CA ASN A 380 50.83 18.49 4.01
C ASN A 380 50.57 19.69 3.07
N THR A 381 49.74 19.50 2.05
CA THR A 381 49.38 20.56 1.10
C THR A 381 48.44 21.61 1.73
N LEU A 382 47.60 21.18 2.69
CA LEU A 382 46.56 22.01 3.31
C LEU A 382 47.01 22.67 4.62
N GLU A 383 48.26 22.47 5.05
CA GLU A 383 48.85 23.04 6.28
C GLU A 383 47.95 22.84 7.53
N VAL A 384 47.33 21.65 7.63
CA VAL A 384 46.38 21.32 8.71
C VAL A 384 47.13 21.16 10.04
N GLU A 385 46.50 21.59 11.13
CA GLU A 385 47.03 21.43 12.50
C GLU A 385 47.41 19.97 12.80
N GLU A 386 48.55 19.76 13.47
CA GLU A 386 49.16 18.45 13.69
C GLU A 386 48.21 17.45 14.40
N VAL A 387 47.40 17.94 15.34
CA VAL A 387 46.43 17.10 16.07
C VAL A 387 45.33 16.59 15.14
N ILE A 388 44.78 17.47 14.29
CA ILE A 388 43.75 17.13 13.32
C ILE A 388 44.32 16.21 12.23
N ALA A 389 45.54 16.50 11.76
CA ALA A 389 46.25 15.67 10.79
C ALA A 389 46.47 14.24 11.32
N ASN A 390 46.88 14.09 12.58
CA ASN A 390 47.05 12.79 13.21
C ASN A 390 45.72 12.01 13.34
N ASN A 391 44.62 12.69 13.70
CA ASN A 391 43.30 12.06 13.81
C ASN A 391 42.76 11.60 12.44
N LEU A 392 42.96 12.40 11.40
CA LEU A 392 42.61 12.05 10.01
C LEU A 392 43.44 10.87 9.49
N LEU A 393 44.75 10.85 9.80
CA LEU A 393 45.62 9.72 9.44
C LEU A 393 45.25 8.44 10.17
N ASN A 394 44.86 8.52 11.43
CA ASN A 394 44.37 7.36 12.18
C ASN A 394 43.05 6.85 11.60
N SER A 395 42.13 7.74 11.24
CA SER A 395 40.88 7.38 10.55
C SER A 395 41.15 6.67 9.22
N ALA A 396 42.10 7.18 8.43
CA ALA A 396 42.52 6.59 7.15
C ALA A 396 43.08 5.17 7.30
N LYS A 397 43.89 4.91 8.33
CA LYS A 397 44.41 3.56 8.63
C LYS A 397 43.29 2.58 8.97
N SER A 398 42.20 3.06 9.57
CA SER A 398 41.09 2.24 10.03
C SER A 398 39.97 2.07 9.00
N LEU A 399 40.14 2.53 7.75
CA LEU A 399 39.12 2.39 6.71
C LEU A 399 38.92 0.94 6.23
N PHE A 400 39.88 0.05 6.47
CA PHE A 400 39.82 -1.36 6.08
C PHE A 400 39.74 -2.32 7.27
N THR A 401 39.56 -1.81 8.48
CA THR A 401 39.54 -2.59 9.72
C THR A 401 38.40 -2.16 10.64
N ASP A 402 37.96 -3.08 11.49
CA ASP A 402 36.95 -2.81 12.51
C ASP A 402 37.62 -2.14 13.72
N ASP A 403 37.88 -0.85 13.59
CA ASP A 403 38.34 0.00 14.69
C ASP A 403 37.15 0.61 15.44
N PRO A 404 36.90 0.23 16.71
CA PRO A 404 35.75 0.72 17.48
C PRO A 404 35.84 2.22 17.82
N LEU A 405 37.02 2.85 17.72
CA LEU A 405 37.18 4.29 17.95
C LEU A 405 36.79 5.12 16.72
N VAL A 406 36.90 4.54 15.53
CA VAL A 406 36.63 5.20 14.24
C VAL A 406 35.23 4.85 13.73
N TRP A 407 34.79 3.61 13.96
CA TRP A 407 33.48 3.10 13.54
C TRP A 407 32.53 2.99 14.72
N PRO A 408 31.50 3.85 14.85
CA PRO A 408 30.59 3.88 16.00
C PRO A 408 29.84 2.57 16.27
N LEU A 409 29.66 1.75 15.23
CA LEU A 409 28.98 0.45 15.31
C LEU A 409 29.97 -0.73 15.37
N GLN A 410 31.26 -0.47 15.61
CA GLN A 410 32.34 -1.45 15.67
C GLN A 410 32.50 -2.28 14.39
N LYS A 411 31.96 -1.79 13.27
CA LYS A 411 32.02 -2.41 11.95
C LYS A 411 32.39 -1.39 10.90
N MET A 412 33.35 -1.75 10.06
CA MET A 412 33.76 -0.98 8.89
C MET A 412 32.66 -1.00 7.83
N PHE A 413 32.31 0.18 7.32
CA PHE A 413 31.35 0.35 6.23
C PHE A 413 31.94 1.04 5.00
N PHE A 414 33.27 1.18 4.94
CA PHE A 414 33.98 1.78 3.82
C PHE A 414 33.72 1.05 2.49
N CYS A 415 33.55 -0.27 2.52
CA CYS A 415 33.16 -1.05 1.33
C CYS A 415 31.76 -0.68 0.78
N LEU A 416 30.91 -0.07 1.62
CA LEU A 416 29.63 0.52 1.21
C LEU A 416 29.79 1.97 0.74
N GLY A 417 31.02 2.46 0.61
CA GLY A 417 31.34 3.86 0.31
C GLY A 417 30.82 4.82 1.38
N GLN A 418 30.84 4.41 2.64
CA GLN A 418 30.60 5.29 3.79
C GLN A 418 31.96 5.72 4.37
N LEU A 419 32.05 6.96 4.84
CA LEU A 419 33.17 7.42 5.64
C LEU A 419 32.81 7.31 7.14
N PRO A 420 33.80 7.18 8.03
CA PRO A 420 33.55 7.32 9.46
C PRO A 420 33.15 8.78 9.76
N LYS A 421 32.44 9.01 10.87
CA LYS A 421 32.13 10.37 11.32
C LYS A 421 33.42 11.06 11.75
N ILE A 422 33.89 12.00 10.93
CA ILE A 422 35.16 12.68 11.12
C ILE A 422 35.00 13.90 12.04
N ASP A 423 33.82 14.53 12.11
CA ASP A 423 33.59 15.74 12.91
C ASP A 423 33.91 15.58 14.41
N PRO A 424 33.56 14.47 15.08
CA PRO A 424 33.99 14.24 16.47
C PRO A 424 35.51 14.10 16.60
N LEU A 425 36.19 13.61 15.56
CA LEU A 425 37.63 13.38 15.53
C LEU A 425 38.42 14.66 15.24
N ILE A 426 37.80 15.64 14.58
CA ILE A 426 38.35 16.99 14.37
C ILE A 426 38.18 17.82 15.65
N ASN A 427 37.03 17.72 16.33
CA ASN A 427 36.70 18.50 17.51
C ASN A 427 37.38 18.05 18.83
N MET A 428 38.18 16.97 18.83
CA MET A 428 38.95 16.55 20.02
C MET A 428 40.22 17.38 20.28
N GLY A 429 40.63 18.24 19.34
CA GLY A 429 41.56 19.35 19.58
C GLY A 429 40.80 20.66 19.43
N GLY A 430 40.39 21.27 20.55
CA GLY A 430 39.37 22.32 20.51
C GLY A 430 39.78 23.56 19.69
N VAL A 431 39.05 23.81 18.60
CA VAL A 431 38.73 25.15 18.08
C VAL A 431 37.36 25.05 17.42
N GLU A 432 36.44 25.95 17.79
CA GLU A 432 35.13 26.10 17.15
C GLU A 432 35.31 26.41 15.66
N SER A 433 35.13 25.42 14.79
CA SER A 433 35.25 25.56 13.35
C SER A 433 33.96 26.09 12.72
N GLY A 434 33.74 27.39 12.82
CA GLY A 434 33.10 28.13 11.74
C GLY A 434 34.16 28.45 10.69
N GLU A 435 33.88 28.17 9.41
CA GLU A 435 34.76 28.49 8.25
C GLU A 435 35.81 27.45 7.82
N ILE A 436 35.44 26.17 7.65
CA ILE A 436 36.15 25.30 6.68
C ILE A 436 35.14 24.47 5.88
N TYR A 437 34.18 25.12 5.22
CA TYR A 437 33.46 24.55 4.08
C TYR A 437 33.07 25.68 3.12
N ARG A 438 33.99 26.02 2.22
CA ARG A 438 33.71 26.66 0.93
C ARG A 438 34.55 26.02 -0.15
#